data_AF-A0A562QEF7-F1
#
_entry.id   AF-A0A562QEF7-F1
#
_cell.length_a   1.000
_cell.length_b   1.000
_cell.length_c   1.000
_cell.angle_alpha   90.00
_cell.angle_beta   90.00
_cell.angle_gamma   90.00
#
_symmetry.space_group_name_H-M   'P 1'
#
loop_
_entity.id
_entity.type
_entity.pdbx_description
1 polymer ?
#
loop_
_entity_poly.entity_id
_entity_poly.type
_entity_poly.pdbx_seq_one_letter_code
_entity_poly.pdbx_strand_id
1 'polypeptide(L)'
;MEIRGLQSPFLIQNQVNEPTSPRITPGEAQESFKSVLSQAIKDVNAIQQESATKTELLANGSIDNLHDVMITGQKASVTLQATVEVRNKVIEAYQEVMRMQV
;
A
#
# COMPACT_ATOMS: atom_id res chain seq x y z
N MET A 1 25.41 64.77 25.37
CA MET A 1 24.65 63.59 25.81
C MET A 1 24.41 62.79 24.54
N GLU A 2 25.40 62.03 24.06
CA GLU A 2 25.68 60.64 24.48
C GLU A 2 24.37 59.83 24.45
N ILE A 3 24.17 58.70 23.78
CA ILE A 3 25.02 57.64 23.20
C ILE A 3 23.98 56.73 22.48
N ARG A 4 24.11 56.43 21.18
CA ARG A 4 24.74 55.21 20.64
C ARG A 4 23.86 53.94 20.71
N GLY A 5 23.60 53.37 19.54
CA GLY A 5 23.27 51.96 19.33
C GLY A 5 21.79 51.61 19.53
N LEU A 6 21.14 50.77 18.74
CA LEU A 6 21.62 49.78 17.79
C LEU A 6 20.56 49.58 16.70
N GLN A 7 21.08 49.34 15.51
CA GLN A 7 20.44 48.64 14.43
C GLN A 7 19.76 47.35 14.91
N SER A 8 18.54 47.12 14.45
CA SER A 8 18.04 45.77 14.17
C SER A 8 17.33 45.76 12.82
N PRO A 9 18.07 45.76 11.69
CA PRO A 9 17.59 45.09 10.50
C PRO A 9 17.50 43.59 10.83
N PHE A 10 16.64 42.88 10.11
CA PHE A 10 16.41 41.43 10.22
C PHE A 10 15.43 41.00 11.32
N LEU A 11 14.13 41.20 11.03
CA LEU A 11 13.20 40.11 11.27
C LEU A 11 13.44 39.08 10.16
N ILE A 12 14.32 38.11 10.40
CA ILE A 12 14.30 36.85 9.65
C ILE A 12 12.96 36.21 9.97
N GLN A 13 11.98 36.41 9.09
CA GLN A 13 10.82 35.57 9.03
C GLN A 13 11.31 34.18 8.62
N ASN A 14 11.62 33.36 9.60
CA ASN A 14 11.89 31.94 9.39
C ASN A 14 10.56 31.31 8.97
N GLN A 15 10.22 31.43 7.69
CA GLN A 15 9.30 30.52 7.04
C GLN A 15 9.96 29.14 7.13
N VAL A 16 9.64 28.44 8.20
CA VAL A 16 9.73 26.99 8.22
C VAL A 16 8.75 26.56 7.14
N ASN A 17 9.26 26.38 5.93
CA ASN A 17 8.63 25.56 4.92
C ASN A 17 8.56 24.15 5.51
N GLU A 18 7.54 23.88 6.32
CA GLU A 18 7.09 22.53 6.55
C GLU A 18 6.84 21.95 5.15
N PRO A 19 7.48 20.82 4.77
CA PRO A 19 6.99 20.08 3.63
C PRO A 19 5.53 19.76 3.97
N THR A 20 4.60 20.32 3.20
CA THR A 20 3.19 19.95 3.22
C THR A 20 3.10 18.50 2.77
N SER A 21 3.44 17.57 3.66
CA SER A 21 3.02 16.19 3.56
C SER A 21 1.49 16.24 3.57
N PRO A 22 0.82 15.62 2.58
CA PRO A 22 -0.63 15.59 2.57
C PRO A 22 -1.10 14.98 3.89
N ARG A 23 -1.77 15.79 4.71
CA ARG A 23 -2.40 15.33 5.94
C ARG A 23 -3.61 14.50 5.53
N ILE A 24 -3.38 13.22 5.23
CA ILE A 24 -4.46 12.27 4.96
C ILE A 24 -5.28 12.18 6.25
N THR A 25 -6.51 12.67 6.20
CA THR A 25 -7.41 12.57 7.34
C THR A 25 -7.77 11.11 7.58
N PRO A 26 -8.09 10.69 8.82
CA PRO A 26 -8.50 9.31 9.10
C PRO A 26 -9.70 8.86 8.24
N GLY A 27 -10.57 9.79 7.81
CA GLY A 27 -11.64 9.52 6.85
C GLY A 27 -11.15 9.20 5.43
N GLU A 28 -10.19 9.97 4.90
CA GLU A 28 -9.56 9.69 3.59
C GLU A 28 -8.71 8.41 3.62
N ALA A 29 -8.05 8.11 4.74
CA ALA A 29 -7.33 6.86 4.95
C ALA A 29 -8.30 5.65 4.92
N GLN A 30 -9.47 5.76 5.57
CA GLN A 30 -10.50 4.72 5.56
C GLN A 30 -11.11 4.50 4.16
N GLU A 31 -11.34 5.59 3.40
CA GLU A 31 -11.83 5.50 2.03
C GLU A 31 -10.79 4.87 1.08
N SER A 32 -9.52 5.26 1.20
CA SER A 32 -8.44 4.63 0.42
C SER A 32 -8.27 3.14 0.75
N PHE A 33 -8.35 2.76 2.03
CA PHE A 33 -8.31 1.36 2.46
C PHE A 33 -9.48 0.57 1.89
N LYS A 34 -10.71 1.10 1.97
CA LYS A 34 -11.89 0.45 1.39
C LYS A 34 -11.72 0.25 -0.12
N SER A 35 -11.18 1.23 -0.83
CA SER A 35 -10.90 1.13 -2.27
C SER A 35 -9.88 0.03 -2.57
N VAL A 36 -8.74 0.02 -1.87
CA VAL A 36 -7.69 -0.99 -2.03
C VAL A 36 -8.21 -2.39 -1.71
N LEU A 37 -8.96 -2.56 -0.62
CA LEU A 37 -9.55 -3.84 -0.25
C LEU A 37 -10.57 -4.32 -1.29
N SER A 38 -11.42 -3.42 -1.77
CA SER A 38 -12.41 -3.75 -2.80
C SER A 38 -11.73 -4.15 -4.12
N GLN A 39 -10.63 -3.48 -4.48
CA GLN A 39 -9.83 -3.84 -5.65
C GLN A 39 -9.15 -5.19 -5.47
N ALA A 40 -8.53 -5.45 -4.32
CA ALA A 40 -7.90 -6.74 -4.04
C ALA A 40 -8.90 -7.91 -4.10
N ILE A 41 -10.13 -7.73 -3.61
CA ILE A 41 -11.20 -8.75 -3.72
C ILE A 41 -11.59 -8.99 -5.18
N LYS A 42 -11.68 -7.94 -6.00
CA LYS A 42 -11.95 -8.08 -7.44
C LYS A 42 -10.82 -8.79 -8.17
N ASP A 43 -9.57 -8.47 -7.84
CA ASP A 43 -8.39 -9.08 -8.46
C ASP A 43 -8.31 -10.57 -8.13
N VAL A 44 -8.58 -10.96 -6.87
CA VAL A 44 -8.67 -12.37 -6.47
C VAL A 44 -9.79 -13.09 -7.21
N ASN A 45 -10.95 -12.46 -7.38
CA ASN A 45 -12.07 -13.03 -8.12
C ASN A 45 -11.70 -13.26 -9.61
N ALA A 46 -11.03 -12.29 -10.24
CA ALA A 46 -10.56 -12.41 -11.62
C ALA A 46 -9.54 -13.54 -11.78
N ILE A 47 -8.57 -13.66 -10.87
CA ILE A 47 -7.58 -14.75 -10.86
C ILE A 47 -8.27 -16.11 -10.66
N GLN A 48 -9.29 -16.20 -9.80
CA GLN A 48 -10.08 -17.41 -9.61
C GLN A 48 -10.82 -17.82 -10.88
N GLN A 49 -11.43 -16.86 -11.57
CA GLN A 49 -12.14 -17.09 -12.82
C GLN A 49 -11.19 -17.58 -13.91
N GLU A 50 -10.02 -16.94 -14.06
CA GLU A 50 -8.97 -17.33 -15.00
C GLU A 50 -8.43 -18.73 -14.69
N SER A 51 -8.22 -19.04 -13.41
CA SER A 51 -7.80 -20.37 -12.96
C SER A 51 -8.84 -21.44 -13.28
N ALA A 52 -10.13 -21.15 -13.13
CA ALA A 52 -11.21 -22.08 -13.50
C ALA A 52 -11.18 -22.38 -15.00
N THR A 53 -11.06 -21.35 -15.85
CA THR A 53 -10.92 -21.51 -17.31
C THR A 53 -9.68 -22.32 -17.69
N LYS A 54 -8.53 -22.05 -17.07
CA LYS A 54 -7.31 -22.81 -17.32
C LYS A 54 -7.40 -24.26 -16.84
N THR A 55 -8.11 -24.51 -15.75
CA THR A 55 -8.36 -25.87 -15.23
C THR A 55 -9.26 -26.65 -16.18
N GLU A 56 -10.26 -26.00 -16.77
CA GLU A 56 -11.14 -26.59 -17.78
C GLU A 56 -10.38 -26.93 -19.08
N LEU A 57 -9.47 -26.04 -19.51
CA LEU A 57 -8.56 -26.30 -20.63
C LEU A 57 -7.53 -27.42 -20.34
N LEU A 58 -7.08 -27.54 -19.09
CA LEU A 58 -6.22 -28.65 -18.63
C LEU A 58 -6.97 -29.98 -18.62
N ALA A 59 -8.20 -30.01 -18.11
CA ALA A 59 -9.05 -31.20 -18.07
C ALA A 59 -9.41 -31.71 -19.48
N ASN A 60 -9.49 -30.79 -20.46
CA ASN A 60 -9.64 -31.11 -21.89
C ASN A 60 -8.34 -31.65 -22.55
N GLY A 61 -7.26 -31.87 -21.80
CA GLY A 61 -6.06 -32.57 -22.27
C GLY A 61 -5.11 -31.72 -23.11
N SER A 62 -5.17 -30.39 -23.03
CA SER A 62 -4.39 -29.48 -23.89
C SER A 62 -3.02 -29.04 -23.31
N ILE A 63 -2.50 -29.66 -22.24
CA ILE A 63 -1.28 -29.18 -21.57
C ILE A 63 -0.25 -30.30 -21.41
N ASP A 64 0.82 -30.21 -22.20
CA ASP A 64 1.96 -31.14 -22.26
C ASP A 64 3.06 -30.86 -21.20
N ASN A 65 2.90 -29.84 -20.35
CA ASN A 65 4.00 -29.31 -19.54
C ASN A 65 3.74 -29.38 -18.02
N LEU A 66 4.00 -30.55 -17.44
CA LEU A 66 4.02 -30.79 -15.98
C LEU A 66 4.91 -29.79 -15.22
N HIS A 67 5.99 -29.31 -15.85
CA HIS A 67 6.91 -28.32 -15.28
C HIS A 67 6.25 -26.97 -14.99
N ASP A 68 5.33 -26.52 -15.86
CA ASP A 68 4.62 -25.25 -15.65
C ASP A 68 3.67 -25.33 -14.46
N VAL A 69 3.08 -26.49 -14.19
CA VAL A 69 2.23 -26.71 -13.01
C VAL A 69 3.04 -26.59 -11.73
N MET A 70 4.24 -27.18 -11.69
CA MET A 70 5.14 -27.09 -10.53
C MET A 70 5.63 -25.65 -10.29
N ILE A 71 6.05 -24.95 -11.35
CA ILE A 71 6.48 -23.54 -11.26
C ILE A 71 5.32 -22.66 -10.80
N THR A 72 4.13 -22.88 -11.35
CA THR A 72 2.92 -22.14 -10.96
C THR A 72 2.58 -22.38 -9.49
N GLY A 73 2.67 -23.63 -9.01
CA GLY A 73 2.46 -23.97 -7.61
C GLY A 73 3.45 -23.27 -6.66
N GLN A 74 4.73 -23.25 -7.01
CA GLN A 74 5.74 -22.52 -6.23
C GLN A 74 5.49 -21.01 -6.23
N LYS A 75 5.16 -20.43 -7.39
CA LYS A 75 4.83 -19.01 -7.53
C LYS A 75 3.60 -18.63 -6.70
N ALA A 76 2.56 -19.47 -6.71
CA ALA A 76 1.37 -19.27 -5.90
C ALA A 76 1.68 -19.26 -4.39
N SER A 77 2.51 -20.19 -3.93
CA SER A 77 2.94 -20.25 -2.53
C SER A 77 3.68 -18.99 -2.08
N VAL A 78 4.66 -18.53 -2.87
CA VAL A 78 5.42 -17.28 -2.59
C VAL A 78 4.50 -16.05 -2.62
N THR A 79 3.59 -15.99 -3.58
CA THR A 79 2.63 -14.88 -3.71
C THR A 79 1.67 -14.81 -2.53
N LEU A 80 1.20 -15.96 -2.05
CA LEU A 80 0.35 -16.04 -0.86
C LEU A 80 1.10 -15.54 0.39
N GLN A 81 2.35 -15.96 0.57
CA GLN A 81 3.19 -15.49 1.67
C GLN A 81 3.38 -13.97 1.62
N ALA A 82 3.71 -13.42 0.45
CA ALA A 82 3.85 -11.97 0.25
C ALA A 82 2.54 -11.23 0.57
N THR A 83 1.40 -11.80 0.19
CA THR A 83 0.07 -11.22 0.48
C THR A 83 -0.20 -11.16 1.98
N VAL A 84 0.19 -12.19 2.74
CA VAL A 84 0.06 -12.20 4.20
C VAL A 84 0.92 -11.11 4.83
N GLU A 85 2.16 -10.93 4.38
CA GLU A 85 3.05 -9.87 4.87
C GLU A 85 2.51 -8.47 4.56
N VAL A 86 2.01 -8.25 3.34
CA VAL A 86 1.36 -6.99 2.97
C VAL A 86 0.14 -6.73 3.85
N ARG A 87 -0.71 -7.74 4.09
CA ARG A 87 -1.86 -7.63 5.00
C ARG A 87 -1.42 -7.20 6.40
N ASN A 88 -0.39 -7.84 6.94
CA ASN A 88 0.13 -7.53 8.26
C ASN A 88 0.66 -6.08 8.32
N LYS A 89 1.42 -5.62 7.32
CA LYS A 89 1.91 -4.23 7.25
C LYS A 89 0.81 -3.20 7.10
N VAL A 90 -0.27 -3.50 6.39
CA VAL A 90 -1.44 -2.62 6.31
C VAL A 90 -2.13 -2.50 7.67
N ILE A 91 -2.25 -3.60 8.41
CA ILE A 91 -2.81 -3.59 9.78
C ILE A 91 -1.92 -2.77 10.73
N GLU A 92 -0.61 -2.96 10.68
CA GLU A 92 0.35 -2.16 11.47
C GLU A 92 0.25 -0.67 11.13
N ALA A 93 0.21 -0.31 9.85
CA ALA A 93 0.08 1.08 9.41
C ALA A 93 -1.24 1.71 9.90
N TYR A 94 -2.34 0.96 9.88
CA TYR A 94 -3.61 1.42 10.46
C TYR A 94 -3.50 1.66 11.97
N GLN A 95 -2.87 0.73 12.71
CA GLN A 95 -2.66 0.89 14.15
C GLN A 95 -1.76 2.09 14.48
N GLU A 96 -0.72 2.34 13.68
CA GLU A 96 0.21 3.45 13.86
C GLU A 96 -0.48 4.80 13.64
N VAL A 97 -1.28 4.93 12.57
CA VAL A 97 -2.07 6.16 12.32
C VAL A 97 -3.04 6.45 13.46
N MET A 98 -3.66 5.42 14.05
CA MET A 98 -4.53 5.59 15.22
C MET A 98 -3.75 6.03 16.48
N ARG A 99 -2.51 5.58 16.65
CA ARG A 99 -1.62 5.97 17.76
C ARG A 99 -1.07 7.38 17.62
N MET A 100 -0.92 7.90 16.40
CA MET A 100 -0.48 9.28 16.16
C MET A 100 -1.55 10.33 16.50
N GLN A 101 -2.82 9.93 16.66
CA GLN A 101 -3.95 10.86 16.85
C GLN A 101 -4.43 11.00 18.30
N VAL A 102 -3.78 10.33 19.27
CA VAL A 102 -4.06 10.50 20.72
C VAL A 102 -3.13 11.49 21.39
#